data_AF-A0A535SMW3-F1
#
_entry.id   AF-A0A535SMW3-F1
#
_cell.length_a   1.000
_cell.length_b   1.000
_cell.length_c   1.000
_cell.angle_alpha   90.00
_cell.angle_beta   90.00
_cell.angle_gamma   90.00
#
_symmetry.space_group_name_H-M   'P 1'
#
loop_
_entity.id
_entity.type
_entity.pdbx_description
1 polymer ?
#
loop_
_entity_poly.entity_id
_entity_poly.type
_entity_poly.pdbx_seq_one_letter_code
_entity_poly.pdbx_strand_id
1 'polypeptide(L)' 'EIGGARSWQELPQNCRDYVERVGDLIGAPVQLIGTGPRRDQFVTRGAALFD' A
#
# COMPACT_ATOMS: atom_id res chain seq x y z
N GLU A 1 -10.60 0.91 -10.11
CA GLU A 1 -10.27 2.00 -9.17
C GLU A 1 -9.92 1.48 -7.78
N ILE A 2 -8.75 1.85 -7.24
CA ILE A 2 -8.31 1.52 -5.87
C ILE A 2 -8.23 2.75 -4.95
N GLY A 3 -8.49 3.96 -5.46
CA GLY A 3 -8.36 5.22 -4.70
C GLY A 3 -9.34 5.40 -3.53
N GLY A 4 -10.28 4.47 -3.36
CA GLY A 4 -11.16 4.37 -2.20
C GLY A 4 -10.60 3.57 -1.03
N ALA A 5 -9.56 2.77 -1.23
CA ALA A 5 -8.97 1.96 -0.17
C ALA A 5 -8.35 2.87 0.92
N ARG A 6 -8.61 2.53 2.18
CA ARG A 6 -8.10 3.21 3.38
C ARG A 6 -7.27 2.29 4.27
N SER A 7 -7.26 1.00 3.97
CA SER A 7 -6.45 0.00 4.66
C SER A 7 -5.82 -0.98 3.68
N TRP A 8 -4.76 -1.66 4.15
CA TRP A 8 -4.10 -2.72 3.40
C TRP A 8 -5.07 -3.82 2.96
N GLN A 9 -6.02 -4.19 3.82
CA GLN A 9 -6.99 -5.27 3.61
C GLN A 9 -8.04 -4.92 2.55
N GLU A 10 -8.29 -3.62 2.31
CA GLU A 10 -9.22 -3.14 1.28
C GLU A 10 -8.63 -3.19 -0.13
N LEU A 11 -7.30 -3.29 -0.28
CA LEU A 11 -6.69 -3.46 -1.60
C LEU A 11 -7.09 -4.81 -2.22
N PRO A 12 -7.30 -4.89 -3.55
CA PRO A 12 -7.48 -6.15 -4.23
C PRO A 12 -6.33 -7.14 -3.97
N GLN A 13 -6.61 -8.44 -3.93
CA GLN A 13 -5.60 -9.47 -3.64
C GLN A 13 -4.40 -9.40 -4.59
N ASN A 14 -4.64 -9.22 -5.89
CA ASN A 14 -3.59 -9.08 -6.89
C ASN A 14 -2.70 -7.84 -6.67
N CYS A 15 -3.24 -6.74 -6.17
CA CYS A 15 -2.44 -5.57 -5.79
C CYS A 15 -1.54 -5.90 -4.60
N ARG A 16 -2.08 -6.64 -3.61
CA ARG A 16 -1.32 -7.06 -2.43
C ARG A 16 -0.16 -7.98 -2.80
N ASP A 17 -0.43 -8.97 -3.64
CA ASP A 17 0.57 -9.94 -4.13
C ASP A 17 1.68 -9.24 -4.91
N TYR A 18 1.32 -8.26 -5.76
CA TYR A 18 2.29 -7.45 -6.49
C TYR A 18 3.23 -6.68 -5.54
N VAL A 19 2.68 -6.03 -4.52
CA VAL A 19 3.47 -5.26 -3.55
C VAL A 19 4.37 -6.17 -2.72
N GLU A 20 3.91 -7.35 -2.28
CA GLU A 20 4.78 -8.35 -1.64
C GLU A 20 5.92 -8.76 -2.57
N ARG A 21 5.60 -9.08 -3.82
CA ARG A 21 6.61 -9.53 -4.79
C ARG A 21 7.69 -8.47 -5.03
N VAL A 22 7.31 -7.20 -5.09
CA VAL A 22 8.26 -6.08 -5.20
C VAL A 22 9.15 -6.01 -3.96
N GLY A 23 8.58 -6.14 -2.76
CA GLY A 23 9.34 -6.16 -1.51
C GLY A 23 10.38 -7.28 -1.46
N ASP A 24 10.00 -8.48 -1.89
CA ASP A 24 10.90 -9.64 -1.97
C ASP A 24 12.05 -9.41 -2.96
N LEU A 25 11.78 -8.76 -4.10
CA LEU A 25 12.78 -8.48 -5.13
C LEU A 25 13.83 -7.49 -4.65
N ILE A 26 13.43 -6.46 -3.90
CA ILE A 26 14.32 -5.40 -3.43
C ILE A 26 14.93 -5.70 -2.06
N GLY A 27 14.45 -6.75 -1.38
CA GLY A 27 14.89 -7.13 -0.03
C GLY A 27 14.46 -6.15 1.06
N ALA A 28 13.39 -5.38 0.84
CA ALA A 28 12.91 -4.37 1.78
C ALA A 28 11.36 -4.25 1.76
N PRO A 29 10.71 -4.02 2.91
CA PRO A 29 9.25 -3.94 2.98
C PRO A 29 8.72 -2.63 2.36
N VAL A 30 7.63 -2.74 1.61
CA VAL A 30 6.86 -1.56 1.13
C VAL A 30 5.91 -1.12 2.23
N GLN A 31 6.09 0.09 2.75
CA GLN A 31 5.34 0.62 3.89
C GLN A 31 4.20 1.58 3.52
N LEU A 32 4.33 2.30 2.40
CA LEU A 32 3.38 3.31 1.94
C LEU A 32 3.05 3.08 0.47
N ILE A 33 1.75 3.04 0.15
CA ILE A 33 1.24 2.79 -1.20
C ILE A 33 0.27 3.90 -1.57
N GLY A 34 0.61 4.70 -2.59
CA GLY A 34 -0.29 5.71 -3.16
C GLY A 34 -1.37 5.04 -4.00
N THR A 35 -2.64 5.33 -3.71
CA THR A 35 -3.80 4.73 -4.38
C THR A 35 -4.56 5.70 -5.29
N GLY A 36 -4.15 6.98 -5.33
CA GLY A 36 -4.74 7.99 -6.20
C GLY A 36 -4.01 9.35 -6.13
N PRO A 37 -4.50 10.36 -6.86
CA PRO A 37 -3.84 11.67 -7.00
C PRO A 37 -3.94 12.58 -5.77
N ARG A 38 -4.90 12.35 -4.86
CA ARG A 38 -5.09 13.21 -3.69
C ARG A 38 -4.16 12.81 -2.55
N ARG A 39 -3.86 13.76 -1.67
CA ARG A 39 -2.98 13.55 -0.50
C ARG A 39 -3.50 12.51 0.50
N ASP A 40 -4.82 12.34 0.59
CA ASP A 40 -5.47 11.35 1.46
C ASP A 40 -5.55 9.94 0.82
N GLN A 41 -5.11 9.79 -0.42
CA GLN A 41 -5.21 8.53 -1.16
C GLN A 41 -3.93 7.73 -1.07
N PHE A 42 -3.69 7.19 0.11
CA PHE A 42 -2.64 6.22 0.36
C PHE A 42 -3.09 5.19 1.40
N VAL A 43 -2.39 4.06 1.45
CA VAL A 43 -2.52 3.06 2.52
C VAL A 43 -1.16 2.75 3.11
N THR A 44 -1.14 2.37 4.39
CA THR A 44 0.08 1.97 5.12
C THR A 44 0.03 0.51 5.55
N ARG A 45 1.20 -0.11 5.67
CA ARG A 45 1.39 -1.50 6.14
C ARG A 45 1.98 -1.54 7.57
N GLY A 46 1.28 -0.95 8.55
CA GLY A 46 1.68 -1.06 9.96
C GLY A 46 1.59 0.25 10.72
N ALA A 47 2.60 0.51 11.57
CA ALA A 47 2.67 1.68 12.44
C ALA A 47 2.47 2.97 11.64
N ALA A 48 1.83 3.96 12.28
CA ALA A 48 1.69 5.28 11.71
C ALA A 48 3.09 5.78 11.29
N LEU A 49 3.28 5.98 9.99
CA LEU A 49 4.54 6.51 9.44
C LEU A 49 4.70 8.00 9.73
N PHE A 50 3.62 8.63 10.21
CA PHE A 50 3.53 10.04 10.54
C PHE A 50 2.83 10.14 11.89
N ASP A 51 3.49 10.83 12.83
CA ASP A 51 2.89 11.27 14.09
C ASP A 51 1.90 12.42 13.85
#